data_AF-A0A077ZZQ2-F1
#
_entry.id   AF-A0A077ZZQ2-F1
#
_cell.length_a   1.000
_cell.length_b   1.000
_cell.length_c   1.000
_cell.angle_alpha   90.00
_cell.angle_beta   90.00
_cell.angle_gamma   90.00
#
_symmetry.space_group_name_H-M   'P 1'
#
loop_
_entity.id
_entity.type
_entity.pdbx_description
1 polymer ?
#
loop_
_entity_poly.entity_id
_entity_poly.type
_entity_poly.pdbx_seq_one_letter_code
_entity_poly.pdbx_strand_id
1 'polypeptide(L)'
;MSDDHLKQEKALMTIASISLNCDLPLEKFYNVASFFIRNLINQAYLIERIEFAQGIIKLGYLNCINELIQKCMRLLEHDTKLPANQQNPISIELYQTVIEQCFVNLSELFHFIEHGDLLKQLTQSEHTQQYFQLLLNCQTYPYMTVKIFRQISVFFKEMSSDNTYAKIFYSQPFCEFIKTFAANLNEDNCEFVSNLIVFFYNVLFNQGGFQLVHQNMEVINAVIAKIFSYHTPQQVFMKEFSSKYKPADKPVDENGKQKQKDADENEDENEDMLDEVEEEDDNEAELKEVKEDNVVKSVEYRLWKSLARSNQSVLDLLCEIIALSSSDQDDDEFEEIDDDEPAKDSNNEIVIDTDVIKKYCADLILSGDYYSKILQRAEAVPQYLGLPQEIETLMNEVQESSFGLLLNVIQNLGSLINQDMIYPLIASVKGTIDLNLYKCEETLFESLMQITLFVLNNDQSGLMKPYLFEQLLDPLIRLGNYVQLPEIKQLCVMALTLLLSTESSHSKSILTTPENIHVVSEILISSCKSGNLLLIAHAINGFFDIFSEANYNQSLVEKQVLEMMRAGLSALEQLYVQQSKAKIYSKNELKFAKESIENLPSFIDYKVKEMGLQ
;
A
#
# COMPACT_ATOMS: atom_id res chain seq x y z
N MET A 1 27.36 0.78 -24.64
CA MET A 1 27.27 -0.65 -24.27
C MET A 1 28.67 -1.24 -24.19
N SER A 2 28.99 -2.00 -23.14
CA SER A 2 30.23 -2.79 -23.11
C SER A 2 30.04 -4.09 -23.91
N ASP A 3 31.11 -4.56 -24.55
CA ASP A 3 31.12 -5.79 -25.38
C ASP A 3 30.71 -7.06 -24.62
N ASP A 4 30.75 -7.04 -23.29
CA ASP A 4 30.42 -8.19 -22.45
C ASP A 4 28.91 -8.41 -22.30
N HIS A 5 28.11 -7.34 -22.31
CA HIS A 5 26.65 -7.46 -22.27
C HIS A 5 26.09 -8.03 -23.58
N LEU A 6 26.61 -7.60 -24.73
CA LEU A 6 26.21 -8.11 -26.04
C LEU A 6 26.59 -9.59 -26.24
N LYS A 7 27.65 -10.06 -25.57
CA LYS A 7 28.06 -11.47 -25.55
C LYS A 7 27.16 -12.32 -24.64
N GLN A 8 26.77 -11.81 -23.48
CA GLN A 8 25.80 -12.48 -22.60
C GLN A 8 24.43 -12.62 -23.27
N GLU A 9 23.95 -11.55 -23.92
CA GLU A 9 22.72 -11.53 -24.70
C GLU A 9 22.74 -12.58 -25.84
N LYS A 10 23.82 -12.61 -26.64
CA LYS A 10 23.98 -13.63 -27.70
C LYS A 10 24.11 -15.06 -27.16
N ALA A 11 24.75 -15.26 -26.01
CA ALA A 11 24.89 -16.58 -25.40
C ALA A 11 23.54 -17.11 -24.88
N LEU A 12 22.76 -16.26 -24.21
CA LEU A 12 21.41 -16.59 -23.72
C LEU A 12 20.46 -16.86 -24.89
N MET A 13 20.58 -16.10 -25.97
CA MET A 13 19.85 -16.30 -27.22
C MET A 13 20.18 -17.61 -27.92
N THR A 14 21.45 -17.98 -27.93
CA THR A 14 21.91 -19.24 -28.51
C THR A 14 21.39 -20.42 -27.68
N ILE A 15 21.35 -20.29 -26.35
CA ILE A 15 20.81 -21.32 -25.45
C ILE A 15 19.28 -21.45 -25.58
N ALA A 16 18.55 -20.34 -25.68
CA ALA A 16 17.11 -20.35 -25.93
C ALA A 16 16.79 -21.01 -27.28
N SER A 17 17.44 -20.56 -28.36
CA SER A 17 17.32 -21.13 -29.72
C SER A 17 17.65 -22.63 -29.78
N ILE A 18 18.70 -23.09 -29.10
CA ILE A 18 19.09 -24.51 -29.03
C ILE A 18 18.12 -25.32 -28.18
N SER A 19 17.63 -24.75 -27.07
CA SER A 19 16.66 -25.44 -26.21
C SER A 19 15.33 -25.65 -26.95
N LEU A 20 14.90 -24.67 -27.75
CA LEU A 20 13.64 -24.66 -28.51
C LEU A 20 13.65 -25.53 -29.78
N ASN A 21 14.82 -25.84 -30.33
CA ASN A 21 14.97 -26.66 -31.55
C ASN A 21 15.23 -28.15 -31.29
N CYS A 22 15.17 -28.63 -30.05
CA CYS A 22 15.43 -30.02 -29.75
C CYS A 22 14.20 -30.74 -29.20
N ASP A 23 13.98 -31.96 -29.68
CA ASP A 23 13.17 -33.02 -29.06
C ASP A 23 13.78 -33.45 -27.71
N LEU A 24 14.04 -32.50 -26.82
CA LEU A 24 14.50 -32.76 -25.47
C LEU A 24 13.33 -33.31 -24.65
N PRO A 25 13.58 -34.30 -23.77
CA PRO A 25 12.61 -34.69 -22.75
C PRO A 25 12.20 -33.46 -21.95
N LEU A 26 10.90 -33.27 -21.74
CA LEU A 26 10.33 -32.05 -21.17
C LEU A 26 10.94 -31.65 -19.83
N GLU A 27 11.37 -32.63 -19.02
CA GLU A 27 12.04 -32.42 -17.73
C GLU A 27 13.41 -31.72 -17.86
N LYS A 28 14.19 -32.05 -18.89
CA LYS A 28 15.46 -31.35 -19.19
C LYS A 28 15.22 -29.99 -19.81
N PHE A 29 14.18 -29.87 -20.65
CA PHE A 29 13.78 -28.60 -21.23
C PHE A 29 13.29 -27.63 -20.15
N TYR A 30 12.45 -28.08 -19.22
CA TYR A 30 11.92 -27.27 -18.11
C TYR A 30 13.02 -26.74 -17.21
N ASN A 31 13.93 -27.60 -16.75
CA ASN A 31 15.02 -27.18 -15.87
C ASN A 31 15.97 -26.17 -16.53
N VAL A 32 16.19 -26.28 -17.84
CA VAL A 32 17.04 -25.36 -18.59
C VAL A 32 16.27 -24.08 -18.90
N ALA A 33 15.14 -24.15 -19.59
CA ALA A 33 14.36 -23.00 -20.01
C ALA A 33 13.84 -22.18 -18.81
N SER A 34 13.27 -22.82 -17.78
CA SER A 34 12.76 -22.12 -16.59
C SER A 34 13.88 -21.41 -15.82
N PHE A 35 15.04 -22.04 -15.66
CA PHE A 35 16.17 -21.44 -14.96
C PHE A 35 16.77 -20.26 -15.74
N PHE A 36 16.94 -20.41 -17.06
CA PHE A 36 17.47 -19.33 -17.90
C PHE A 36 16.52 -18.15 -18.04
N ILE A 37 15.23 -18.41 -18.21
CA ILE A 37 14.20 -17.36 -18.35
C ILE A 37 14.07 -16.58 -17.03
N ARG A 38 13.99 -17.27 -15.90
CA ARG A 38 13.93 -16.62 -14.59
C ARG A 38 15.18 -15.78 -14.30
N ASN A 39 16.37 -16.28 -14.66
CA ASN A 39 17.60 -15.51 -14.50
C ASN A 39 17.67 -14.29 -15.42
N LEU A 40 17.13 -14.37 -16.65
CA LEU A 40 17.04 -13.23 -17.56
C LEU A 40 16.13 -12.13 -17.02
N ILE A 41 14.97 -12.49 -16.48
CA ILE A 41 14.01 -11.53 -15.90
C ILE A 41 14.56 -10.95 -14.60
N ASN A 42 15.15 -11.77 -13.72
CA ASN A 42 15.81 -11.29 -12.51
C ASN A 42 16.96 -10.31 -12.83
N GLN A 43 17.71 -10.54 -13.90
CA GLN A 43 18.73 -9.59 -14.35
C GLN A 43 18.15 -8.30 -14.92
N ALA A 44 16.98 -8.35 -15.57
CA ALA A 44 16.27 -7.14 -15.97
C ALA A 44 15.83 -6.32 -14.75
N TYR A 45 15.29 -7.00 -13.73
CA TYR A 45 14.82 -6.42 -12.48
C TYR A 45 15.96 -5.78 -11.68
N LEU A 46 17.09 -6.48 -11.51
CA LEU A 46 18.26 -6.00 -10.76
C LEU A 46 18.99 -4.82 -11.39
N ILE A 47 18.77 -4.56 -12.69
CA ILE A 47 19.48 -3.51 -13.43
C ILE A 47 18.51 -2.36 -13.79
N GLU A 48 17.20 -2.49 -13.53
CA GLU A 48 16.16 -1.49 -13.82
C GLU A 48 16.22 -0.92 -15.25
N ARG A 49 16.60 -1.76 -16.23
CA ARG A 49 16.69 -1.34 -17.65
C ARG A 49 15.52 -1.81 -18.48
N ILE A 50 14.54 -0.91 -18.69
CA ILE A 50 13.44 -1.08 -19.64
C ILE A 50 13.96 -1.58 -21.00
N GLU A 51 15.01 -0.97 -21.54
CA GLU A 51 15.65 -1.35 -22.82
C GLU A 51 16.06 -2.83 -22.91
N PHE A 52 16.47 -3.43 -21.79
CA PHE A 52 16.88 -4.83 -21.74
C PHE A 52 15.68 -5.78 -21.81
N ALA A 53 14.59 -5.47 -21.10
CA ALA A 53 13.33 -6.20 -21.22
C ALA A 53 12.73 -6.10 -22.63
N GLN A 54 12.82 -4.91 -23.26
CA GLN A 54 12.42 -4.73 -24.65
C GLN A 54 13.27 -5.57 -25.62
N GLY A 55 14.58 -5.71 -25.34
CA GLY A 55 15.49 -6.60 -26.06
C GLY A 55 15.03 -8.06 -26.00
N ILE A 56 14.71 -8.55 -24.80
CA ILE A 56 14.20 -9.93 -24.58
C ILE A 56 12.96 -10.20 -25.46
N ILE A 57 12.02 -9.26 -25.55
CA ILE A 57 10.81 -9.41 -26.36
C ILE A 57 11.11 -9.44 -27.86
N LYS A 58 11.89 -8.47 -28.36
CA LYS A 58 12.26 -8.36 -29.78
C LYS A 58 12.95 -9.61 -30.30
N LEU A 59 13.57 -10.36 -29.41
CA LEU A 59 14.29 -11.58 -29.68
C LEU A 59 13.40 -12.84 -29.76
N GLY A 60 12.08 -12.69 -29.63
CA GLY A 60 11.10 -13.75 -29.85
C GLY A 60 10.69 -14.51 -28.58
N TYR A 61 10.99 -13.97 -27.38
CA TYR A 61 10.65 -14.59 -26.11
C TYR A 61 9.17 -15.01 -25.98
N LEU A 62 8.24 -14.18 -26.43
CA LEU A 62 6.80 -14.50 -26.40
C LEU A 62 6.45 -15.73 -27.24
N ASN A 63 7.07 -15.88 -28.42
CA ASN A 63 6.84 -17.06 -29.27
C ASN A 63 7.30 -18.33 -28.54
N CYS A 64 8.43 -18.24 -27.84
CA CYS A 64 8.99 -19.34 -27.06
C CYS A 64 8.07 -19.75 -25.90
N ILE A 65 7.57 -18.77 -25.16
CA ILE A 65 6.62 -19.00 -24.07
C ILE A 65 5.31 -19.59 -24.60
N ASN A 66 4.76 -19.04 -25.69
CA ASN A 66 3.52 -19.56 -26.26
C ASN A 66 3.68 -21.01 -26.74
N GLU A 67 4.75 -21.32 -27.47
CA GLU A 67 5.02 -22.71 -27.91
C GLU A 67 5.14 -23.67 -26.72
N LEU A 68 5.75 -23.23 -25.62
CA LEU A 68 5.87 -24.03 -24.41
C LEU A 68 4.51 -24.30 -23.76
N ILE A 69 3.70 -23.25 -23.60
CA ILE A 69 2.34 -23.36 -23.08
C ILE A 69 1.52 -24.33 -23.95
N GLN A 70 1.52 -24.14 -25.28
CA GLN A 70 0.76 -24.98 -26.21
C GLN A 70 1.23 -26.44 -26.21
N LYS A 71 2.54 -26.69 -26.08
CA LYS A 71 3.08 -28.05 -25.98
C LYS A 71 2.66 -28.70 -24.67
N CYS A 72 2.77 -28.00 -23.54
CA CYS A 72 2.36 -28.53 -22.24
C CYS A 72 0.86 -28.75 -22.17
N MET A 73 0.05 -27.85 -22.74
CA MET A 73 -1.42 -28.02 -22.81
C MET A 73 -1.82 -29.26 -23.60
N ARG A 74 -1.19 -29.53 -24.76
CA ARG A 74 -1.45 -30.75 -25.54
C ARG A 74 -1.05 -32.03 -24.80
N LEU A 75 0.10 -32.01 -24.13
CA LEU A 75 0.57 -33.16 -23.33
C LEU A 75 -0.33 -33.40 -22.12
N LEU A 76 -0.75 -32.32 -21.45
CA LEU A 76 -1.67 -32.37 -20.32
C LEU A 76 -3.04 -32.91 -20.74
N GLU A 77 -3.57 -32.46 -21.88
CA GLU A 77 -4.83 -32.97 -22.43
C GLU A 77 -4.74 -34.46 -22.78
N HIS A 78 -3.63 -34.88 -23.40
CA HIS A 78 -3.40 -36.27 -23.74
C HIS A 78 -3.36 -37.16 -22.48
N ASP A 79 -2.49 -36.82 -21.52
CA ASP A 79 -2.24 -37.66 -20.35
C ASP A 79 -3.41 -37.69 -19.38
N THR A 80 -4.19 -36.61 -19.26
CA THR A 80 -5.37 -36.57 -18.38
C THR A 80 -6.57 -37.34 -18.95
N LYS A 81 -6.61 -37.56 -20.27
CA LYS A 81 -7.60 -38.40 -20.94
C LYS A 81 -7.26 -39.90 -20.89
N LEU A 82 -6.05 -40.26 -20.47
CA LEU A 82 -5.68 -41.67 -20.27
C LEU A 82 -6.43 -42.27 -19.07
N PRO A 83 -6.72 -43.59 -19.08
CA PRO A 83 -7.24 -44.30 -17.91
C PRO A 83 -6.35 -44.09 -16.68
N ALA A 84 -6.93 -43.98 -15.48
CA ALA A 84 -6.22 -43.62 -14.24
C ALA A 84 -4.98 -44.48 -13.93
N ASN A 85 -4.94 -45.74 -14.37
CA ASN A 85 -3.81 -46.66 -14.21
C ASN A 85 -2.67 -46.45 -15.24
N GLN A 86 -2.88 -45.60 -16.24
CA GLN A 86 -1.91 -45.21 -17.28
C GLN A 86 -1.50 -43.74 -17.18
N GLN A 87 -2.16 -42.97 -16.30
CA GLN A 87 -1.78 -41.60 -16.01
C GLN A 87 -0.45 -41.57 -15.26
N ASN A 88 0.44 -40.67 -15.69
CA ASN A 88 1.66 -40.37 -14.95
C ASN A 88 1.45 -39.08 -14.15
N PRO A 89 1.16 -39.16 -12.84
CA PRO A 89 0.87 -37.97 -12.02
C PRO A 89 2.05 -37.00 -11.96
N ILE A 90 3.29 -37.50 -12.00
CA ILE A 90 4.51 -36.67 -11.97
C ILE A 90 4.61 -35.85 -13.26
N SER A 91 4.28 -36.46 -14.41
CA SER A 91 4.29 -35.76 -15.70
C SER A 91 3.17 -34.71 -15.77
N ILE A 92 1.97 -35.05 -15.31
CA ILE A 92 0.84 -34.12 -15.23
C ILE A 92 1.20 -32.90 -14.36
N GLU A 93 1.77 -33.12 -13.18
CA GLU A 93 2.22 -32.06 -12.27
C GLU A 93 3.33 -31.20 -12.90
N LEU A 94 4.29 -31.82 -13.58
CA LEU A 94 5.34 -31.10 -14.30
C LEU A 94 4.76 -30.18 -15.39
N TYR A 95 3.80 -30.67 -16.18
CA TYR A 95 3.18 -29.90 -17.26
C TYR A 95 2.44 -28.69 -16.71
N GLN A 96 1.69 -28.88 -15.61
CA GLN A 96 1.00 -27.79 -14.92
C GLN A 96 1.98 -26.75 -14.37
N THR A 97 3.08 -27.20 -13.76
CA THR A 97 4.11 -26.31 -13.20
C THR A 97 4.80 -25.49 -14.29
N VAL A 98 5.06 -26.08 -15.46
CA VAL A 98 5.65 -25.37 -16.60
C VAL A 98 4.72 -24.24 -17.06
N ILE A 99 3.43 -24.53 -17.21
CA ILE A 99 2.42 -23.53 -17.62
C ILE A 99 2.33 -22.42 -16.57
N GLU A 100 2.29 -22.77 -15.29
CA GLU A 100 2.27 -21.82 -14.18
C GLU A 100 3.47 -20.85 -14.25
N GLN A 101 4.68 -21.39 -14.38
CA GLN A 101 5.89 -20.57 -14.42
C GLN A 101 5.97 -19.69 -15.68
N CYS A 102 5.42 -20.14 -16.82
CA CYS A 102 5.31 -19.30 -18.01
C CYS A 102 4.49 -18.02 -17.74
N PHE A 103 3.36 -18.14 -17.06
CA PHE A 103 2.52 -16.97 -16.74
C PHE A 103 3.13 -16.09 -15.64
N VAL A 104 3.86 -16.67 -14.67
CA VAL A 104 4.68 -15.88 -13.72
C VAL A 104 5.68 -15.01 -14.49
N ASN A 105 6.46 -15.62 -15.37
CA ASN A 105 7.48 -14.91 -16.13
C ASN A 105 6.88 -13.87 -17.10
N LEU A 106 5.68 -14.12 -17.65
CA LEU A 106 4.96 -13.13 -18.45
C LEU A 106 4.49 -11.95 -17.59
N SER A 107 3.94 -12.22 -16.41
CA SER A 107 3.49 -11.17 -15.50
C SER A 107 4.64 -10.27 -15.06
N GLU A 108 5.76 -10.86 -14.62
CA GLU A 108 6.97 -10.12 -14.23
C GLU A 108 7.53 -9.28 -15.38
N LEU A 109 7.52 -9.80 -16.61
CA LEU A 109 7.99 -9.08 -17.78
C LEU A 109 7.08 -7.88 -18.13
N PHE A 110 5.76 -8.05 -18.01
CA PHE A 110 4.79 -7.00 -18.33
C PHE A 110 4.74 -5.92 -17.25
N HIS A 111 4.84 -6.30 -15.98
CA HIS A 111 4.97 -5.36 -14.86
C HIS A 111 6.11 -4.36 -15.10
N PHE A 112 7.23 -4.84 -15.65
CA PHE A 112 8.41 -4.02 -15.93
C PHE A 112 8.30 -3.14 -17.18
N ILE A 113 7.33 -3.40 -18.06
CA ILE A 113 7.09 -2.60 -19.27
C ILE A 113 5.91 -1.70 -18.94
N GLU A 114 6.14 -0.74 -18.05
CA GLU A 114 5.10 0.07 -17.42
C GLU A 114 4.20 0.76 -18.47
N HIS A 115 4.75 1.31 -19.56
CA HIS A 115 3.97 2.00 -20.60
C HIS A 115 4.62 1.96 -22.02
N GLY A 116 3.80 2.19 -23.06
CA GLY A 116 4.26 2.60 -24.40
C GLY A 116 3.97 1.64 -25.57
N ASP A 117 4.53 1.95 -26.75
CA ASP A 117 4.27 1.23 -28.01
C ASP A 117 4.59 -0.27 -27.96
N LEU A 118 5.52 -0.68 -27.10
CA LEU A 118 5.82 -2.09 -26.92
C LEU A 118 4.68 -2.81 -26.20
N LEU A 119 4.20 -2.27 -25.07
CA LEU A 119 3.06 -2.83 -24.35
C LEU A 119 1.81 -2.88 -25.23
N LYS A 120 1.62 -1.88 -26.09
CA LYS A 120 0.60 -1.89 -27.16
C LYS A 120 0.73 -3.11 -28.08
N GLN A 121 1.91 -3.32 -28.66
CA GLN A 121 2.15 -4.43 -29.58
C GLN A 121 1.97 -5.79 -28.89
N LEU A 122 2.41 -5.89 -27.63
CA LEU A 122 2.24 -7.08 -26.80
C LEU A 122 0.76 -7.38 -26.54
N THR A 123 0.00 -6.37 -26.13
CA THR A 123 -1.43 -6.50 -25.81
C THR A 123 -2.24 -6.92 -27.04
N GLN A 124 -1.91 -6.36 -28.20
CA GLN A 124 -2.55 -6.68 -29.48
C GLN A 124 -2.03 -7.98 -30.12
N SER A 125 -1.02 -8.62 -29.53
CA SER A 125 -0.44 -9.82 -30.11
C SER A 125 -1.42 -10.98 -30.15
N GLU A 126 -1.27 -11.85 -31.15
CA GLU A 126 -2.05 -13.07 -31.27
C GLU A 126 -1.90 -13.97 -30.03
N HIS A 127 -0.71 -14.00 -29.43
CA HIS A 127 -0.43 -14.78 -28.21
C HIS A 127 -1.32 -14.35 -27.04
N THR A 128 -1.43 -13.04 -26.80
CA THR A 128 -2.27 -12.50 -25.74
C THR A 128 -3.74 -12.81 -25.97
N GLN A 129 -4.22 -12.70 -27.22
CA GLN A 129 -5.59 -13.11 -27.56
C GLN A 129 -5.81 -14.61 -27.32
N GLN A 130 -4.84 -15.46 -27.65
CA GLN A 130 -4.90 -16.90 -27.35
C GLN A 130 -4.97 -17.16 -25.85
N TYR A 131 -4.18 -16.45 -25.03
CA TYR A 131 -4.23 -16.57 -23.56
C TYR A 131 -5.58 -16.13 -23.00
N PHE A 132 -6.20 -15.10 -23.58
CA PHE A 132 -7.54 -14.67 -23.18
C PHE A 132 -8.60 -15.70 -23.56
N GLN A 133 -8.47 -16.33 -24.73
CA GLN A 133 -9.36 -17.44 -25.11
C GLN A 133 -9.19 -18.67 -24.21
N LEU A 134 -7.97 -18.96 -23.73
CA LEU A 134 -7.74 -20.01 -22.73
C LEU A 134 -8.51 -19.73 -21.42
N LEU A 135 -8.53 -18.47 -20.99
CA LEU A 135 -9.30 -18.03 -19.83
C LEU A 135 -10.81 -18.22 -20.04
N LEU A 136 -11.35 -17.69 -21.14
CA LEU A 136 -12.80 -17.79 -21.44
C LEU A 136 -13.29 -19.24 -21.57
N ASN A 137 -12.41 -20.12 -22.04
CA ASN A 137 -12.72 -21.54 -22.21
C ASN A 137 -12.27 -22.39 -21.01
N CYS A 138 -12.04 -21.82 -19.83
CA CYS A 138 -11.56 -22.57 -18.65
C CYS A 138 -12.38 -23.84 -18.35
N GLN A 139 -13.68 -23.81 -18.63
CA GLN A 139 -14.60 -24.92 -18.40
C GLN A 139 -14.34 -26.13 -19.32
N THR A 140 -13.71 -25.92 -20.48
CA THR A 140 -13.32 -27.00 -21.40
C THR A 140 -12.01 -27.67 -21.00
N TYR A 141 -11.31 -27.12 -20.00
CA TYR A 141 -10.03 -27.60 -19.51
C TYR A 141 -10.10 -28.03 -18.03
N PRO A 142 -10.82 -29.12 -17.70
CA PRO A 142 -11.02 -29.56 -16.31
C PRO A 142 -9.72 -29.97 -15.60
N TYR A 143 -8.64 -30.11 -16.34
CA TYR A 143 -7.30 -30.45 -15.85
C TYR A 143 -6.42 -29.24 -15.53
N MET A 144 -6.85 -28.02 -15.84
CA MET A 144 -6.14 -26.82 -15.40
C MET A 144 -6.43 -26.57 -13.93
N THR A 145 -5.37 -26.38 -13.15
CA THR A 145 -5.48 -26.13 -11.71
C THR A 145 -5.85 -24.68 -11.44
N VAL A 146 -6.43 -24.43 -10.27
CA VAL A 146 -6.66 -23.07 -9.76
C VAL A 146 -5.37 -22.25 -9.75
N LYS A 147 -4.20 -22.87 -9.54
CA LYS A 147 -2.90 -22.19 -9.59
C LYS A 147 -2.61 -21.57 -10.96
N ILE A 148 -2.85 -22.32 -12.05
CA ILE A 148 -2.67 -21.82 -13.41
C ILE A 148 -3.62 -20.64 -13.67
N PHE A 149 -4.90 -20.79 -13.32
CA PHE A 149 -5.88 -19.72 -13.47
C PHE A 149 -5.49 -18.46 -12.69
N ARG A 150 -4.98 -18.60 -11.46
CA ARG A 150 -4.44 -17.48 -10.68
C ARG A 150 -3.33 -16.76 -11.44
N GLN A 151 -2.32 -17.46 -11.96
CA GLN A 151 -1.24 -16.80 -12.71
C GLN A 151 -1.73 -16.14 -14.01
N ILE A 152 -2.68 -16.75 -14.71
CA ILE A 152 -3.32 -16.12 -15.87
C ILE A 152 -4.02 -14.82 -15.47
N SER A 153 -4.73 -14.79 -14.34
CA SER A 153 -5.39 -13.58 -13.87
C SER A 153 -4.41 -12.49 -13.40
N VAL A 154 -3.28 -12.86 -12.78
CA VAL A 154 -2.21 -11.92 -12.42
C VAL A 154 -1.67 -11.27 -13.70
N PHE A 155 -1.37 -12.08 -14.72
CA PHE A 155 -0.95 -11.58 -16.03
C PHE A 155 -1.95 -10.57 -16.61
N PHE A 156 -3.25 -10.86 -16.58
CA PHE A 156 -4.27 -9.92 -17.06
C PHE A 156 -4.41 -8.68 -16.18
N LYS A 157 -4.25 -8.78 -14.85
CA LYS A 157 -4.22 -7.61 -13.95
C LYS A 157 -3.04 -6.70 -14.31
N GLU A 158 -1.83 -7.24 -14.40
CA GLU A 158 -0.62 -6.47 -14.77
C GLU A 158 -0.75 -5.84 -16.16
N MET A 159 -1.39 -6.53 -17.10
CA MET A 159 -1.69 -5.95 -18.41
C MET A 159 -2.64 -4.75 -18.37
N SER A 160 -3.50 -4.65 -17.34
CA SER A 160 -4.48 -3.58 -17.23
C SER A 160 -3.99 -2.34 -16.51
N SER A 161 -2.74 -2.31 -16.02
CA SER A 161 -2.12 -1.09 -15.49
C SER A 161 -1.92 -0.02 -16.58
N ASP A 162 -1.85 -0.41 -17.87
CA ASP A 162 -1.96 0.48 -19.02
C ASP A 162 -3.39 0.44 -19.61
N ASN A 163 -4.14 1.48 -19.32
CA ASN A 163 -5.53 1.69 -19.72
C ASN A 163 -5.75 1.73 -21.24
N THR A 164 -4.72 1.89 -22.04
CA THR A 164 -4.89 2.23 -23.47
C THR A 164 -5.49 1.08 -24.30
N TYR A 165 -5.34 -0.19 -23.88
CA TYR A 165 -5.62 -1.36 -24.74
C TYR A 165 -6.52 -2.44 -24.16
N ALA A 166 -6.96 -2.33 -22.91
CA ALA A 166 -7.93 -3.26 -22.31
C ALA A 166 -9.21 -3.39 -23.16
N LYS A 167 -9.53 -2.36 -23.95
CA LYS A 167 -10.67 -2.31 -24.88
C LYS A 167 -10.80 -3.56 -25.75
N ILE A 168 -9.72 -4.10 -26.31
CA ILE A 168 -9.81 -5.22 -27.28
C ILE A 168 -10.42 -6.51 -26.71
N PHE A 169 -10.48 -6.64 -25.38
CA PHE A 169 -11.00 -7.82 -24.69
C PHE A 169 -12.49 -7.73 -24.35
N TYR A 170 -13.11 -6.56 -24.53
CA TYR A 170 -14.53 -6.40 -24.22
C TYR A 170 -15.40 -7.20 -25.20
N SER A 171 -16.09 -8.20 -24.66
CA SER A 171 -17.01 -9.04 -25.41
C SER A 171 -18.14 -9.52 -24.50
N GLN A 172 -19.30 -9.82 -25.08
CA GLN A 172 -20.44 -10.38 -24.32
C GLN A 172 -20.07 -11.69 -23.60
N PRO A 173 -19.34 -12.65 -24.21
CA PRO A 173 -18.87 -13.85 -23.52
C PRO A 173 -17.98 -13.54 -22.30
N PHE A 174 -17.14 -12.51 -22.38
CA PHE A 174 -16.32 -12.10 -21.25
C PHE A 174 -17.15 -11.53 -20.09
N CYS A 175 -18.16 -10.71 -20.38
CA CYS A 175 -19.07 -10.19 -19.34
C CYS A 175 -19.83 -11.32 -18.64
N GLU A 176 -20.32 -12.31 -19.39
CA GLU A 176 -21.03 -13.48 -18.84
C GLU A 176 -20.09 -14.40 -18.04
N PHE A 177 -18.85 -14.55 -18.52
CA PHE A 177 -17.80 -15.28 -17.82
C PHE A 177 -17.53 -14.68 -16.43
N ILE A 178 -17.31 -13.36 -16.35
CA ILE A 178 -17.07 -12.67 -15.09
C ILE A 178 -18.28 -12.81 -14.14
N LYS A 179 -19.50 -12.62 -14.63
CA LYS A 179 -20.74 -12.82 -13.84
C LYS A 179 -20.83 -14.23 -13.26
N THR A 180 -20.48 -15.25 -14.05
CA THR A 180 -20.53 -16.66 -13.63
C THR A 180 -19.51 -16.95 -12.52
N PHE A 181 -18.30 -16.40 -12.63
CA PHE A 181 -17.25 -16.57 -11.63
C PHE A 181 -17.53 -15.78 -10.34
N ALA A 182 -18.05 -14.56 -10.45
CA ALA A 182 -18.49 -13.76 -9.32
C ALA A 182 -19.54 -14.51 -8.47
N ALA A 183 -20.51 -15.16 -9.10
CA ALA A 183 -21.52 -15.96 -8.41
C ALA A 183 -20.93 -17.15 -7.64
N ASN A 184 -19.89 -17.78 -8.18
CA ASN A 184 -19.23 -18.97 -7.61
C ASN A 184 -17.96 -18.66 -6.80
N LEU A 185 -17.79 -17.40 -6.39
CA LEU A 185 -16.67 -16.97 -5.56
C LEU A 185 -16.59 -17.79 -4.27
N ASN A 186 -15.40 -18.22 -3.90
CA ASN A 186 -15.06 -18.85 -2.64
C ASN A 186 -13.63 -18.49 -2.24
N GLU A 187 -13.24 -18.93 -1.06
CA GLU A 187 -11.93 -18.74 -0.46
C GLU A 187 -10.75 -19.28 -1.33
N ASP A 188 -10.97 -20.35 -2.09
CA ASP A 188 -9.95 -20.96 -2.95
C ASP A 188 -9.75 -20.23 -4.29
N ASN A 189 -10.75 -19.50 -4.78
CA ASN A 189 -10.69 -18.81 -6.07
C ASN A 189 -10.74 -17.27 -5.95
N CYS A 190 -10.73 -16.72 -4.73
CA CYS A 190 -10.89 -15.29 -4.51
C CYS A 190 -9.80 -14.43 -5.16
N GLU A 191 -8.52 -14.84 -5.07
CA GLU A 191 -7.42 -14.09 -5.71
C GLU A 191 -7.62 -14.00 -7.22
N PHE A 192 -7.96 -15.13 -7.84
CA PHE A 192 -8.26 -15.22 -9.26
C PHE A 192 -9.41 -14.31 -9.68
N VAL A 193 -10.55 -14.39 -8.98
CA VAL A 193 -11.74 -13.60 -9.31
C VAL A 193 -11.49 -12.10 -9.07
N SER A 194 -10.71 -11.74 -8.05
CA SER A 194 -10.38 -10.35 -7.73
C SER A 194 -9.57 -9.71 -8.84
N ASN A 195 -8.49 -10.37 -9.28
CA ASN A 195 -7.65 -9.91 -10.38
C ASN A 195 -8.45 -9.75 -11.69
N LEU A 196 -9.38 -10.67 -11.96
CA LEU A 196 -10.26 -10.57 -13.11
C LEU A 196 -11.27 -9.43 -13.00
N ILE A 197 -11.74 -9.09 -11.80
CA ILE A 197 -12.62 -7.95 -11.59
C ILE A 197 -11.87 -6.63 -11.80
N VAL A 198 -10.62 -6.51 -11.34
CA VAL A 198 -9.75 -5.35 -11.65
C VAL A 198 -9.59 -5.21 -13.16
N PHE A 199 -9.19 -6.29 -13.83
CA PHE A 199 -9.06 -6.30 -15.28
C PHE A 199 -10.38 -5.94 -15.98
N PHE A 200 -11.51 -6.52 -15.53
CA PHE A 200 -12.84 -6.22 -16.09
C PHE A 200 -13.23 -4.76 -15.92
N TYR A 201 -13.00 -4.17 -14.75
CA TYR A 201 -13.22 -2.75 -14.50
C TYR A 201 -12.42 -1.88 -15.48
N ASN A 202 -11.12 -2.15 -15.64
CA ASN A 202 -10.27 -1.41 -16.58
C ASN A 202 -10.75 -1.58 -18.02
N VAL A 203 -11.18 -2.77 -18.44
CA VAL A 203 -11.79 -2.99 -19.76
C VAL A 203 -13.06 -2.13 -19.95
N LEU A 204 -13.96 -2.09 -18.96
CA LEU A 204 -15.21 -1.34 -19.02
C LEU A 204 -14.96 0.17 -19.08
N PHE A 205 -14.11 0.67 -18.18
CA PHE A 205 -13.75 2.08 -18.09
C PHE A 205 -13.16 2.56 -19.41
N ASN A 206 -12.26 1.78 -19.99
CA ASN A 206 -11.65 2.17 -21.26
C ASN A 206 -12.64 2.10 -22.43
N GLN A 207 -13.57 1.14 -22.48
CA GLN A 207 -14.52 1.03 -23.60
C GLN A 207 -15.61 2.09 -23.62
N GLY A 208 -16.26 2.30 -22.48
CA GLY A 208 -17.47 3.12 -22.40
C GLY A 208 -17.44 4.13 -21.26
N GLY A 209 -16.26 4.40 -20.70
CA GLY A 209 -16.08 5.30 -19.57
C GLY A 209 -16.82 4.84 -18.33
N PHE A 210 -17.03 5.78 -17.42
CA PHE A 210 -17.74 5.54 -16.17
C PHE A 210 -19.19 5.06 -16.36
N GLN A 211 -19.86 5.37 -17.48
CA GLN A 211 -21.22 4.87 -17.75
C GLN A 211 -21.29 3.35 -17.85
N LEU A 212 -20.33 2.73 -18.53
CA LEU A 212 -20.31 1.28 -18.72
C LEU A 212 -19.91 0.55 -17.43
N VAL A 213 -19.02 1.16 -16.64
CA VAL A 213 -18.71 0.74 -15.27
C VAL A 213 -19.99 0.75 -14.41
N HIS A 214 -20.70 1.88 -14.37
CA HIS A 214 -21.92 2.03 -13.60
C HIS A 214 -22.99 0.98 -13.98
N GLN A 215 -23.18 0.71 -15.27
CA GLN A 215 -24.12 -0.31 -15.75
C GLN A 215 -23.77 -1.74 -15.33
N ASN A 216 -22.50 -2.03 -15.06
CA ASN A 216 -22.02 -3.36 -14.67
C ASN A 216 -21.61 -3.42 -13.19
N MET A 217 -21.90 -2.37 -12.41
CA MET A 217 -21.39 -2.26 -11.06
C MET A 217 -21.96 -3.32 -10.11
N GLU A 218 -23.20 -3.80 -10.34
CA GLU A 218 -23.76 -4.88 -9.54
C GLU A 218 -22.83 -6.11 -9.47
N VAL A 219 -22.13 -6.40 -10.57
CA VAL A 219 -21.18 -7.52 -10.66
C VAL A 219 -19.92 -7.25 -9.84
N ILE A 220 -19.36 -6.05 -9.99
CA ILE A 220 -18.16 -5.60 -9.26
C ILE A 220 -18.47 -5.57 -7.75
N ASN A 221 -19.59 -4.96 -7.37
CA ASN A 221 -20.08 -4.90 -6.00
C ASN A 221 -20.30 -6.26 -5.38
N ALA A 222 -20.91 -7.21 -6.10
CA ALA A 222 -21.13 -8.56 -5.57
C ALA A 222 -19.81 -9.24 -5.18
N VAL A 223 -18.75 -9.03 -5.97
CA VAL A 223 -17.42 -9.57 -5.67
C VAL A 223 -16.78 -8.85 -4.49
N ILE A 224 -16.74 -7.53 -4.51
CA ILE A 224 -16.17 -6.71 -3.42
C ILE A 224 -16.85 -7.05 -2.09
N ALA A 225 -18.19 -7.03 -2.04
CA ALA A 225 -18.96 -7.33 -0.83
C ALA A 225 -18.67 -8.72 -0.28
N LYS A 226 -18.52 -9.71 -1.15
CA LYS A 226 -18.25 -11.10 -0.76
C LYS A 226 -16.81 -11.29 -0.28
N ILE A 227 -15.82 -10.69 -0.94
CA ILE A 227 -14.43 -10.68 -0.44
C ILE A 227 -14.37 -10.02 0.92
N PHE A 228 -15.06 -8.88 1.07
CA PHE A 228 -15.13 -8.16 2.32
C PHE A 228 -15.99 -8.87 3.39
N SER A 229 -16.77 -9.88 3.03
CA SER A 229 -17.49 -10.73 4.00
C SER A 229 -16.62 -11.83 4.60
N TYR A 230 -15.51 -12.19 3.94
CA TYR A 230 -14.56 -13.12 4.52
C TYR A 230 -13.82 -12.48 5.69
N HIS A 231 -13.34 -13.35 6.58
CA HIS A 231 -12.44 -12.94 7.65
C HIS A 231 -11.24 -12.21 7.05
N THR A 232 -10.75 -11.18 7.77
CA THR A 232 -9.52 -10.51 7.34
C THR A 232 -8.39 -11.53 7.27
N PRO A 233 -7.37 -11.33 6.41
CA PRO A 233 -6.21 -12.23 6.38
C PRO A 233 -5.67 -12.44 7.79
N GLN A 234 -5.56 -11.37 8.56
CA GLN A 234 -5.13 -11.45 9.94
C GLN A 234 -6.07 -12.24 10.87
N GLN A 235 -7.39 -12.16 10.75
CA GLN A 235 -8.30 -13.02 11.53
C GLN A 235 -8.09 -14.51 11.22
N VAL A 236 -7.89 -14.85 9.94
CA VAL A 236 -7.52 -16.21 9.54
C VAL A 236 -6.17 -16.57 10.13
N PHE A 237 -5.20 -15.66 10.05
CA PHE A 237 -3.86 -15.89 10.60
C PHE A 237 -3.90 -16.13 12.12
N MET A 238 -4.62 -15.29 12.85
CA MET A 238 -4.81 -15.42 14.29
C MET A 238 -5.47 -16.75 14.63
N LYS A 239 -6.55 -17.11 13.94
CA LYS A 239 -7.27 -18.34 14.22
C LYS A 239 -6.39 -19.58 14.02
N GLU A 240 -5.57 -19.59 12.98
CA GLU A 240 -4.86 -20.81 12.53
C GLU A 240 -3.39 -20.86 12.99
N PHE A 241 -2.78 -19.71 13.32
CA PHE A 241 -1.35 -19.60 13.62
C PHE A 241 -1.01 -18.84 14.91
N SER A 242 -1.95 -18.19 15.60
CA SER A 242 -1.63 -17.41 16.82
C SER A 242 -0.96 -18.25 17.93
N SER A 243 -1.29 -19.54 18.04
CA SER A 243 -0.65 -20.43 19.01
C SER A 243 0.82 -20.73 18.71
N LYS A 244 1.31 -20.37 17.51
CA LYS A 244 2.66 -20.64 17.02
C LYS A 244 3.58 -19.41 17.09
N TYR A 245 3.03 -18.21 17.28
CA TYR A 245 3.77 -16.96 17.27
C TYR A 245 3.43 -16.12 18.51
N LYS A 246 4.41 -15.38 19.03
CA LYS A 246 4.17 -14.50 20.19
C LYS A 246 3.61 -13.16 19.74
N PRO A 247 2.46 -12.71 20.29
CA PRO A 247 2.00 -11.33 20.11
C PRO A 247 3.05 -10.35 20.65
N ALA A 248 3.28 -9.25 19.95
CA ALA A 248 4.20 -8.19 20.37
C ALA A 248 3.70 -7.41 21.62
N ASP A 249 2.43 -7.58 21.98
CA ASP A 249 1.71 -6.76 22.97
C ASP A 249 2.00 -7.08 24.45
N LYS A 250 2.93 -7.98 24.77
CA LYS A 250 3.32 -8.22 26.16
C LYS A 250 4.68 -7.59 26.46
N PRO A 251 4.75 -6.59 27.37
CA PRO A 251 6.02 -5.96 27.72
C PRO A 251 6.96 -7.00 28.30
N VAL A 252 8.15 -7.10 27.71
CA VAL A 252 9.27 -7.86 28.24
C VAL A 252 9.99 -6.91 29.19
N ASP A 253 10.05 -7.23 30.48
CA ASP A 253 10.92 -6.45 31.37
C ASP A 253 12.39 -6.64 30.97
N GLU A 254 13.29 -5.76 31.43
CA GLU A 254 14.72 -5.75 31.08
C GLU A 254 15.47 -7.06 31.42
N ASN A 255 14.79 -8.06 31.99
CA ASN A 255 15.31 -9.38 32.32
C ASN A 255 14.56 -10.54 31.62
N GLY A 256 13.70 -10.28 30.64
CA GLY A 256 13.05 -11.35 29.87
C GLY A 256 11.89 -12.05 30.59
N LYS A 257 11.36 -11.50 31.69
CA LYS A 257 10.24 -12.08 32.45
C LYS A 257 8.97 -11.23 32.26
N GLN A 258 7.83 -11.89 32.19
CA GLN A 258 6.53 -11.20 32.23
C GLN A 258 6.09 -11.04 33.67
N LYS A 259 5.69 -9.82 34.07
CA LYS A 259 4.82 -9.65 35.23
C LYS A 259 3.42 -10.17 34.87
N GLN A 260 3.07 -11.34 35.38
CA GLN A 260 1.67 -11.69 35.59
C GLN A 260 1.09 -10.69 36.58
N LYS A 261 0.20 -9.82 36.09
CA LYS A 261 -0.69 -9.05 36.96
C LYS A 261 -1.89 -9.95 37.19
N ASP A 262 -1.81 -10.79 38.21
CA ASP A 262 -2.99 -11.47 38.72
C ASP A 262 -3.91 -10.40 39.31
N ALA A 263 -5.06 -10.24 38.67
CA ALA A 263 -6.22 -9.63 39.27
C ALA A 263 -6.91 -10.73 40.08
N ASP A 264 -6.93 -10.59 41.40
CA ASP A 264 -8.15 -10.74 42.20
C ASP A 264 -7.87 -10.36 43.67
N GLU A 265 -8.70 -9.46 44.17
CA GLU A 265 -8.77 -9.05 45.57
C GLU A 265 -9.64 -10.03 46.37
N ASN A 266 -9.14 -10.41 47.56
CA ASN A 266 -9.84 -10.82 48.80
C ASN A 266 -10.72 -12.10 48.83
N GLU A 267 -10.37 -13.08 49.67
CA GLU A 267 -10.98 -13.31 51.00
C GLU A 267 -10.45 -14.62 51.66
N ASP A 268 -9.90 -14.46 52.87
CA ASP A 268 -9.94 -15.28 54.09
C ASP A 268 -9.86 -16.82 54.13
N GLU A 269 -8.86 -17.27 54.91
CA GLU A 269 -8.85 -18.34 55.93
C GLU A 269 -9.35 -19.76 55.60
N ASN A 270 -8.41 -20.72 55.52
CA ASN A 270 -8.27 -21.76 56.55
C ASN A 270 -7.02 -22.66 56.35
N GLU A 271 -6.47 -23.05 57.49
CA GLU A 271 -5.32 -23.92 57.72
C GLU A 271 -5.52 -25.38 57.27
N ASP A 272 -4.37 -26.01 57.01
CA ASP A 272 -3.99 -27.39 57.34
C ASP A 272 -3.70 -28.42 56.22
N MET A 273 -2.50 -29.01 56.40
CA MET A 273 -2.01 -30.33 56.01
C MET A 273 -1.18 -30.47 54.71
N LEU A 274 0.15 -30.35 54.92
CA LEU A 274 1.18 -31.36 54.59
C LEU A 274 0.72 -32.52 53.69
N ASP A 275 1.32 -32.65 52.50
CA ASP A 275 2.39 -33.62 52.28
C ASP A 275 2.96 -33.50 50.85
N GLU A 276 4.26 -33.74 50.79
CA GLU A 276 5.14 -33.73 49.62
C GLU A 276 4.60 -34.57 48.46
N VAL A 277 4.41 -33.93 47.30
CA VAL A 277 4.69 -34.56 46.01
C VAL A 277 5.49 -33.55 45.20
N GLU A 278 6.79 -33.83 45.07
CA GLU A 278 7.62 -33.29 43.99
C GLU A 278 7.04 -33.81 42.67
N GLU A 279 6.08 -33.09 42.09
CA GLU A 279 5.83 -33.17 40.66
C GLU A 279 6.62 -32.05 40.00
N GLU A 280 7.66 -32.45 39.27
CA GLU A 280 8.38 -31.65 38.30
C GLU A 280 7.37 -31.02 37.34
N ASP A 281 7.01 -29.76 37.56
CA ASP A 281 6.23 -28.95 36.64
C ASP A 281 7.14 -28.52 35.46
N ASP A 282 7.45 -29.49 34.61
CA ASP A 282 8.10 -29.34 33.29
C ASP A 282 7.14 -28.64 32.30
N ASN A 283 6.70 -27.43 32.65
CA ASN A 283 5.96 -26.53 31.76
C ASN A 283 6.80 -25.32 31.34
N GLU A 284 8.12 -25.49 31.20
CA GLU A 284 8.88 -24.78 30.18
C GLU A 284 8.47 -25.36 28.81
N ALA A 285 7.34 -24.90 28.29
CA ALA A 285 7.07 -24.98 26.86
C ALA A 285 8.12 -24.10 26.16
N GLU A 286 9.32 -24.64 25.97
CA GLU A 286 10.28 -24.17 24.99
C GLU A 286 9.49 -23.84 23.73
N LEU A 287 9.48 -22.57 23.34
CA LEU A 287 8.98 -22.18 22.03
C LEU A 287 9.87 -22.86 21.01
N LYS A 288 9.43 -24.05 20.59
CA LYS A 288 10.01 -24.74 19.45
C LYS A 288 9.96 -23.75 18.31
N GLU A 289 11.15 -23.32 17.90
CA GLU A 289 11.43 -22.60 16.67
C GLU A 289 10.58 -23.27 15.57
N VAL A 290 9.50 -22.60 15.17
CA VAL A 290 8.58 -23.14 14.18
C VAL A 290 9.37 -23.15 12.89
N LYS A 291 9.77 -24.34 12.44
CA LYS A 291 10.41 -24.48 11.11
C LYS A 291 9.46 -23.86 10.09
N GLU A 292 9.84 -22.71 9.54
CA GLU A 292 9.04 -21.88 8.60
C GLU A 292 8.39 -22.72 7.50
N ASP A 293 9.10 -23.77 7.07
CA ASP A 293 8.68 -24.77 6.09
C ASP A 293 7.30 -25.42 6.34
N ASN A 294 6.88 -25.61 7.59
CA ASN A 294 5.61 -26.30 7.89
C ASN A 294 4.39 -25.38 7.84
N VAL A 295 4.57 -24.09 8.14
CA VAL A 295 3.48 -23.10 8.10
C VAL A 295 3.20 -22.71 6.65
N VAL A 296 4.24 -22.42 5.87
CA VAL A 296 4.14 -22.02 4.46
C VAL A 296 3.52 -23.10 3.57
N LYS A 297 3.64 -24.38 3.95
CA LYS A 297 3.06 -25.52 3.20
C LYS A 297 1.62 -25.86 3.58
N SER A 298 1.06 -25.23 4.60
CA SER A 298 -0.30 -25.51 5.09
C SER A 298 -1.40 -25.05 4.12
N VAL A 299 -2.61 -25.61 4.24
CA VAL A 299 -3.78 -25.18 3.45
C VAL A 299 -4.23 -23.79 3.91
N GLU A 300 -4.20 -23.60 5.22
CA GLU A 300 -4.56 -22.41 5.96
C GLU A 300 -3.70 -21.21 5.53
N TYR A 301 -2.40 -21.43 5.32
CA TYR A 301 -1.49 -20.38 4.84
C TYR A 301 -1.79 -19.97 3.39
N ARG A 302 -2.11 -20.95 2.54
CA ARG A 302 -2.48 -20.67 1.15
C ARG A 302 -3.79 -19.91 1.05
N LEU A 303 -4.75 -20.26 1.91
CA LEU A 303 -6.00 -19.55 2.05
C LEU A 303 -5.78 -18.11 2.51
N TRP A 304 -5.02 -17.94 3.59
CA TRP A 304 -4.61 -16.64 4.11
C TRP A 304 -4.00 -15.74 3.03
N LYS A 305 -3.00 -16.26 2.32
CA LYS A 305 -2.29 -15.55 1.25
C LYS A 305 -3.22 -15.14 0.11
N SER A 306 -4.12 -16.05 -0.30
CA SER A 306 -5.13 -15.80 -1.33
C SER A 306 -6.06 -14.66 -0.93
N LEU A 307 -6.56 -14.68 0.30
CA LEU A 307 -7.41 -13.61 0.84
C LEU A 307 -6.68 -12.28 0.96
N ALA A 308 -5.41 -12.26 1.38
CA ALA A 308 -4.62 -11.04 1.48
C ALA A 308 -4.43 -10.37 0.12
N ARG A 309 -4.01 -11.12 -0.90
CA ARG A 309 -3.87 -10.62 -2.28
C ARG A 309 -5.20 -10.19 -2.91
N SER A 310 -6.29 -10.86 -2.55
CA SER A 310 -7.64 -10.47 -2.96
C SER A 310 -8.04 -9.12 -2.37
N ASN A 311 -7.80 -8.93 -1.06
CA ASN A 311 -8.05 -7.65 -0.41
C ASN A 311 -7.21 -6.55 -1.06
N GLN A 312 -5.92 -6.78 -1.26
CA GLN A 312 -5.02 -5.84 -1.92
C GLN A 312 -5.61 -5.38 -3.26
N SER A 313 -5.92 -6.32 -4.14
CA SER A 313 -6.42 -6.02 -5.48
C SER A 313 -7.77 -5.29 -5.47
N VAL A 314 -8.65 -5.59 -4.51
CA VAL A 314 -9.92 -4.88 -4.34
C VAL A 314 -9.70 -3.47 -3.79
N LEU A 315 -8.76 -3.28 -2.86
CA LEU A 315 -8.42 -1.97 -2.32
C LEU A 315 -7.82 -1.08 -3.43
N ASP A 316 -6.90 -1.62 -4.24
CA ASP A 316 -6.34 -0.94 -5.41
C ASP A 316 -7.46 -0.47 -6.36
N LEU A 317 -8.40 -1.35 -6.69
CA LEU A 317 -9.56 -1.02 -7.52
C LEU A 317 -10.42 0.09 -6.92
N LEU A 318 -10.70 0.03 -5.61
CA LEU A 318 -11.47 1.08 -4.93
C LEU A 318 -10.72 2.42 -4.94
N CYS A 319 -9.39 2.41 -4.82
CA CYS A 319 -8.56 3.61 -4.98
C CYS A 319 -8.71 4.20 -6.38
N GLU A 320 -8.62 3.38 -7.42
CA GLU A 320 -8.82 3.81 -8.80
C GLU A 320 -10.22 4.39 -9.03
N ILE A 321 -11.27 3.74 -8.51
CA ILE A 321 -12.64 4.23 -8.60
C ILE A 321 -12.78 5.61 -7.94
N ILE A 322 -12.15 5.83 -6.79
CA ILE A 322 -12.21 7.11 -6.08
C ILE A 322 -11.34 8.16 -6.77
N ALA A 323 -10.20 7.81 -7.36
CA ALA A 323 -9.36 8.75 -8.10
C ALA A 323 -10.12 9.37 -9.30
N LEU A 324 -11.10 8.65 -9.87
CA LEU A 324 -12.00 9.24 -10.88
C LEU A 324 -12.85 10.40 -10.35
N SER A 325 -13.07 10.47 -9.03
CA SER A 325 -13.79 11.58 -8.42
C SER A 325 -12.93 12.84 -8.23
N SER A 326 -11.62 12.73 -8.40
CA SER A 326 -10.66 13.85 -8.33
C SER A 326 -10.14 14.30 -9.68
N SER A 327 -10.49 13.62 -10.77
CA SER A 327 -10.17 14.06 -12.13
C SER A 327 -11.08 15.23 -12.53
N ASP A 328 -10.95 16.34 -11.83
CA ASP A 328 -11.29 17.64 -12.39
C ASP A 328 -10.29 17.88 -13.54
N GLN A 329 -10.80 18.42 -14.64
CA GLN A 329 -10.07 18.69 -15.88
C GLN A 329 -8.93 19.70 -15.67
N ASP A 330 -7.79 19.27 -15.13
CA ASP A 330 -6.54 20.04 -15.12
C ASP A 330 -5.58 19.59 -16.26
N ASP A 331 -6.14 19.17 -17.40
CA ASP A 331 -5.40 19.06 -18.68
C ASP A 331 -5.21 20.45 -19.35
N ASP A 332 -5.46 21.55 -18.64
CA ASP A 332 -5.26 22.93 -19.14
C ASP A 332 -3.82 23.46 -18.97
N GLU A 333 -2.87 22.69 -18.41
CA GLU A 333 -1.47 23.18 -18.23
C GLU A 333 -0.43 22.67 -19.24
N PHE A 334 -0.79 21.88 -20.25
CA PHE A 334 0.15 21.52 -21.32
C PHE A 334 -0.52 21.52 -22.69
N GLU A 335 -0.49 22.68 -23.37
CA GLU A 335 -0.08 22.82 -24.78
C GLU A 335 -0.25 24.29 -25.26
N GLU A 336 0.83 25.08 -25.19
CA GLU A 336 1.03 26.12 -26.22
C GLU A 336 1.38 25.37 -27.52
N ILE A 337 0.36 24.91 -28.27
CA ILE A 337 0.53 24.49 -29.66
C ILE A 337 0.36 25.72 -30.54
N ASP A 338 1.43 26.04 -31.28
CA ASP A 338 1.40 26.93 -32.43
C ASP A 338 0.23 26.56 -33.36
N ASP A 339 -0.66 27.52 -33.58
CA ASP A 339 -1.74 27.47 -34.57
C ASP A 339 -1.18 27.07 -35.95
N ASP A 340 -1.46 25.85 -36.42
CA ASP A 340 -1.75 25.52 -37.83
C ASP A 340 -1.84 23.98 -38.05
N GLU A 341 -2.95 23.33 -37.65
CA GLU A 341 -3.41 22.12 -38.36
C GLU A 341 -4.95 21.96 -38.28
N PRO A 342 -5.64 21.63 -39.38
CA PRO A 342 -7.10 21.61 -39.42
C PRO A 342 -7.66 20.34 -38.77
N ALA A 343 -8.57 20.57 -37.82
CA ALA A 343 -9.40 19.61 -37.10
C ALA A 343 -9.81 18.37 -37.92
N LYS A 344 -9.53 17.19 -37.34
CA LYS A 344 -10.20 15.94 -37.68
C LYS A 344 -10.76 15.26 -36.44
N ASP A 345 -12.01 14.86 -36.61
CA ASP A 345 -12.80 13.89 -35.87
C ASP A 345 -13.17 14.25 -34.43
N SER A 346 -14.36 14.84 -34.33
CA SER A 346 -15.21 14.88 -33.14
C SER A 346 -15.49 13.45 -32.64
N ASN A 347 -14.64 12.94 -31.74
CA ASN A 347 -15.08 11.92 -30.80
C ASN A 347 -16.04 12.58 -29.83
N ASN A 348 -17.23 12.00 -29.65
CA ASN A 348 -18.14 12.37 -28.57
C ASN A 348 -17.42 12.12 -27.24
N GLU A 349 -16.75 13.13 -26.70
CA GLU A 349 -16.38 13.16 -25.29
C GLU A 349 -17.68 13.15 -24.50
N ILE A 350 -17.98 11.98 -23.94
CA ILE A 350 -19.01 11.85 -22.93
C ILE A 350 -18.43 12.56 -21.70
N VAL A 351 -18.73 13.85 -21.56
CA VAL A 351 -18.44 14.61 -20.34
C VAL A 351 -19.33 14.03 -19.24
N ILE A 352 -18.72 13.24 -18.36
CA ILE A 352 -19.39 12.67 -17.18
C ILE A 352 -19.17 13.66 -16.04
N ASP A 353 -20.28 14.13 -15.47
CA ASP A 353 -20.28 15.10 -14.38
C ASP A 353 -19.56 14.53 -13.14
N THR A 354 -18.51 15.23 -12.68
CA THR A 354 -17.71 14.86 -11.49
C THR A 354 -18.60 14.69 -10.26
N ASP A 355 -19.70 15.46 -10.13
CA ASP A 355 -20.63 15.32 -9.01
C ASP A 355 -21.37 13.98 -9.03
N VAL A 356 -21.65 13.44 -10.21
CA VAL A 356 -22.25 12.11 -10.37
C VAL A 356 -21.26 11.02 -9.96
N ILE A 357 -19.98 11.17 -10.31
CA ILE A 357 -18.91 10.23 -9.91
C ILE A 357 -18.68 10.30 -8.40
N LYS A 358 -18.58 11.51 -7.82
CA LYS A 358 -18.45 11.72 -6.36
C LYS A 358 -19.62 11.10 -5.60
N LYS A 359 -20.86 11.35 -6.04
CA LYS A 359 -22.05 10.76 -5.42
C LYS A 359 -22.04 9.24 -5.50
N TYR A 360 -21.69 8.68 -6.65
CA TYR A 360 -21.59 7.24 -6.81
C TYR A 360 -20.51 6.61 -5.93
N CYS A 361 -19.32 7.22 -5.84
CA CYS A 361 -18.25 6.73 -4.97
C CYS A 361 -18.65 6.81 -3.50
N ALA A 362 -19.38 7.86 -3.11
CA ALA A 362 -19.96 7.97 -1.78
C ALA A 362 -21.03 6.89 -1.53
N ASP A 363 -21.95 6.67 -2.45
CA ASP A 363 -22.95 5.59 -2.34
C ASP A 363 -22.25 4.21 -2.26
N LEU A 364 -21.16 4.01 -2.99
CA LEU A 364 -20.38 2.78 -2.96
C LEU A 364 -19.69 2.55 -1.60
N ILE A 365 -18.90 3.52 -1.15
CA ILE A 365 -18.00 3.36 0.00
C ILE A 365 -18.69 3.69 1.32
N LEU A 366 -19.47 4.79 1.34
CA LEU A 366 -20.02 5.39 2.55
C LEU A 366 -21.41 4.84 2.90
N SER A 367 -22.23 4.49 1.89
CA SER A 367 -23.55 3.91 2.14
C SER A 367 -23.53 2.38 2.33
N GLY A 368 -22.44 1.73 1.90
CA GLY A 368 -22.21 0.31 2.14
C GLY A 368 -21.45 0.04 3.45
N ASP A 369 -21.41 -1.22 3.87
CA ASP A 369 -20.57 -1.67 5.00
C ASP A 369 -19.05 -1.56 4.69
N TYR A 370 -18.66 -1.08 3.51
CA TYR A 370 -17.28 -1.07 3.03
C TYR A 370 -16.38 -0.20 3.88
N TYR A 371 -16.80 1.00 4.25
CA TYR A 371 -15.98 1.88 5.10
C TYR A 371 -15.55 1.21 6.40
N SER A 372 -16.51 0.64 7.15
CA SER A 372 -16.23 -0.09 8.39
C SER A 372 -15.29 -1.27 8.19
N LYS A 373 -15.41 -1.95 7.05
CA LYS A 373 -14.60 -3.10 6.68
C LYS A 373 -13.19 -2.68 6.29
N ILE A 374 -13.02 -1.64 5.48
CA ILE A 374 -11.71 -1.06 5.14
C ILE A 374 -11.01 -0.63 6.43
N LEU A 375 -11.74 0.00 7.35
CA LEU A 375 -11.20 0.37 8.65
C LEU A 375 -10.72 -0.84 9.46
N GLN A 376 -11.55 -1.88 9.56
CA GLN A 376 -11.15 -3.14 10.18
C GLN A 376 -9.88 -3.73 9.54
N ARG A 377 -9.65 -3.54 8.23
CA ARG A 377 -8.46 -4.02 7.52
C ARG A 377 -7.23 -3.15 7.79
N ALA A 378 -7.41 -1.84 7.92
CA ALA A 378 -6.37 -0.92 8.36
C ALA A 378 -5.92 -1.21 9.80
N GLU A 379 -6.86 -1.60 10.67
CA GLU A 379 -6.61 -2.01 12.06
C GLU A 379 -6.12 -3.47 12.19
N ALA A 380 -6.30 -4.28 11.14
CA ALA A 380 -6.15 -5.73 11.17
C ALA A 380 -4.69 -6.21 11.22
N VAL A 381 -3.81 -5.63 12.02
CA VAL A 381 -2.44 -6.14 12.16
C VAL A 381 -1.93 -6.01 13.62
N PRO A 382 -2.29 -6.92 14.53
CA PRO A 382 -1.50 -7.22 15.71
C PRO A 382 -0.20 -7.83 15.21
N GLN A 383 0.89 -7.20 15.59
CA GLN A 383 2.19 -7.61 15.13
C GLN A 383 2.67 -8.77 15.99
N TYR A 384 3.14 -9.83 15.32
CA TYR A 384 3.73 -10.99 15.96
C TYR A 384 5.24 -10.95 15.72
N LEU A 385 6.04 -11.21 16.75
CA LEU A 385 7.49 -11.30 16.60
C LEU A 385 7.86 -12.63 15.92
N GLY A 386 8.78 -12.58 14.96
CA GLY A 386 9.28 -13.76 14.25
C GLY A 386 8.35 -14.30 13.16
N LEU A 387 7.53 -13.44 12.55
CA LEU A 387 6.81 -13.80 11.32
C LEU A 387 7.79 -14.00 10.16
N PRO A 388 7.52 -14.96 9.25
CA PRO A 388 8.24 -15.02 7.98
C PRO A 388 8.06 -13.72 7.20
N GLN A 389 9.14 -13.23 6.57
CA GLN A 389 9.17 -11.95 5.85
C GLN A 389 8.02 -11.81 4.83
N GLU A 390 7.69 -12.88 4.10
CA GLU A 390 6.59 -12.87 3.12
C GLU A 390 5.22 -12.57 3.76
N ILE A 391 5.02 -13.02 5.01
CA ILE A 391 3.79 -12.75 5.75
C ILE A 391 3.72 -11.29 6.13
N GLU A 392 4.81 -10.80 6.73
CA GLU A 392 4.93 -9.42 7.18
C GLU A 392 4.74 -8.43 6.04
N THR A 393 5.43 -8.63 4.91
CA THR A 393 5.29 -7.77 3.73
C THR A 393 3.84 -7.71 3.24
N LEU A 394 3.17 -8.84 3.08
CA LEU A 394 1.80 -8.86 2.54
C LEU A 394 0.76 -8.31 3.54
N MET A 395 0.99 -8.45 4.84
CA MET A 395 0.14 -7.80 5.86
C MET A 395 0.31 -6.29 5.85
N ASN A 396 1.56 -5.82 5.73
CA ASN A 396 1.87 -4.40 5.62
C ASN A 396 1.22 -3.83 4.37
N GLU A 397 1.40 -4.43 3.19
CA GLU A 397 0.78 -3.98 1.93
C GLU A 397 -0.74 -3.76 2.07
N VAL A 398 -1.46 -4.73 2.64
CA VAL A 398 -2.92 -4.61 2.86
C VAL A 398 -3.25 -3.45 3.80
N GLN A 399 -2.45 -3.24 4.84
CA GLN A 399 -2.63 -2.12 5.77
C GLN A 399 -2.33 -0.77 5.09
N GLU A 400 -1.24 -0.66 4.33
CA GLU A 400 -0.86 0.54 3.59
C GLU A 400 -1.94 0.92 2.59
N SER A 401 -2.43 -0.03 1.78
CA SER A 401 -3.51 0.23 0.83
C SER A 401 -4.85 0.52 1.50
N SER A 402 -5.11 -0.03 2.70
CA SER A 402 -6.32 0.31 3.45
C SER A 402 -6.27 1.76 3.94
N PHE A 403 -5.15 2.21 4.50
CA PHE A 403 -4.97 3.60 4.91
C PHE A 403 -4.90 4.57 3.72
N GLY A 404 -4.22 4.18 2.64
CA GLY A 404 -4.19 4.93 1.39
C GLY A 404 -5.59 5.12 0.79
N LEU A 405 -6.42 4.06 0.82
CA LEU A 405 -7.82 4.15 0.40
C LEU A 405 -8.62 5.10 1.30
N LEU A 406 -8.48 5.00 2.62
CA LEU A 406 -9.16 5.89 3.57
C LEU A 406 -8.74 7.36 3.38
N LEU A 407 -7.45 7.61 3.12
CA LEU A 407 -6.96 8.94 2.77
C LEU A 407 -7.60 9.45 1.47
N ASN A 408 -7.64 8.63 0.42
CA ASN A 408 -8.28 8.98 -0.86
C ASN A 408 -9.78 9.28 -0.69
N VAL A 409 -10.49 8.46 0.09
CA VAL A 409 -11.91 8.71 0.44
C VAL A 409 -12.05 10.09 1.06
N ILE A 410 -11.19 10.42 2.01
CA ILE A 410 -11.25 11.68 2.75
C ILE A 410 -10.90 12.87 1.87
N GLN A 411 -9.84 12.78 1.07
CA GLN A 411 -9.42 13.87 0.20
C GLN A 411 -10.47 14.18 -0.88
N ASN A 412 -11.06 13.14 -1.48
CA ASN A 412 -11.90 13.31 -2.66
C ASN A 412 -13.40 13.35 -2.37
N LEU A 413 -13.84 12.70 -1.28
CA LEU A 413 -15.24 12.65 -0.85
C LEU A 413 -15.46 13.37 0.49
N GLY A 414 -14.48 14.13 0.99
CA GLY A 414 -14.50 14.72 2.34
C GLY A 414 -15.75 15.55 2.67
N SER A 415 -16.36 16.21 1.69
CA SER A 415 -17.62 16.96 1.86
C SER A 415 -18.83 16.07 2.20
N LEU A 416 -18.74 14.76 1.92
CA LEU A 416 -19.78 13.76 2.15
C LEU A 416 -19.49 12.88 3.38
N ILE A 417 -18.31 13.04 4.00
CA ILE A 417 -17.92 12.30 5.20
C ILE A 417 -18.46 13.03 6.44
N ASN A 418 -19.10 12.27 7.33
CA ASN A 418 -19.65 12.79 8.58
C ASN A 418 -18.71 12.49 9.77
N GLN A 419 -19.02 13.07 10.93
CA GLN A 419 -18.23 12.89 12.15
C GLN A 419 -18.21 11.42 12.62
N ASP A 420 -19.32 10.69 12.45
CA ASP A 420 -19.42 9.27 12.83
C ASP A 420 -18.42 8.38 12.09
N MET A 421 -17.97 8.80 10.91
CA MET A 421 -16.91 8.13 10.15
C MET A 421 -15.51 8.59 10.56
N ILE A 422 -15.34 9.88 10.88
CA ILE A 422 -14.04 10.43 11.27
C ILE A 422 -13.59 9.91 12.64
N TYR A 423 -14.48 9.79 13.62
CA TYR A 423 -14.14 9.32 14.97
C TYR A 423 -13.42 7.97 15.01
N PRO A 424 -13.97 6.89 14.42
CA PRO A 424 -13.32 5.58 14.43
C PRO A 424 -12.03 5.60 13.60
N LEU A 425 -11.98 6.35 12.51
CA LEU A 425 -10.74 6.51 11.73
C LEU A 425 -9.59 7.07 12.54
N ILE A 426 -9.84 8.15 13.28
CA ILE A 426 -8.82 8.78 14.12
C ILE A 426 -8.38 7.84 15.24
N ALA A 427 -9.31 7.04 15.79
CA ALA A 427 -8.95 6.00 16.76
C ALA A 427 -8.03 4.95 16.14
N SER A 428 -8.27 4.53 14.90
CA SER A 428 -7.38 3.62 14.16
C SER A 428 -6.02 4.25 13.89
N VAL A 429 -5.98 5.52 13.44
CA VAL A 429 -4.73 6.26 13.20
C VAL A 429 -3.88 6.32 14.47
N LYS A 430 -4.49 6.66 15.60
CA LYS A 430 -3.83 6.64 16.91
C LYS A 430 -3.24 5.26 17.21
N GLY A 431 -4.05 4.21 17.11
CA GLY A 431 -3.63 2.84 17.40
C GLY A 431 -2.44 2.41 16.55
N THR A 432 -2.45 2.75 15.25
CA THR A 432 -1.33 2.43 14.35
C THR A 432 -0.08 3.26 14.65
N ILE A 433 -0.21 4.54 15.00
CA ILE A 433 0.95 5.35 15.43
C ILE A 433 1.60 4.74 16.67
N ASP A 434 0.79 4.43 17.69
CA ASP A 434 1.27 3.84 18.95
C ASP A 434 2.01 2.51 18.71
N LEU A 435 1.48 1.69 17.81
CA LEU A 435 2.04 0.40 17.44
C LEU A 435 3.37 0.53 16.68
N ASN A 436 3.43 1.37 15.63
CA ASN A 436 4.65 1.55 14.84
C ASN A 436 5.79 2.18 15.67
N LEU A 437 5.44 3.11 16.57
CA LEU A 437 6.40 3.68 17.52
C LEU A 437 7.01 2.63 18.45
N TYR A 438 6.20 1.70 18.97
CA TYR A 438 6.68 0.61 19.82
C TYR A 438 7.70 -0.28 19.08
N LYS A 439 7.47 -0.49 17.78
CA LYS A 439 8.31 -1.31 16.93
C LYS A 439 9.57 -0.65 16.39
N CYS A 440 9.68 0.66 16.54
CA CYS A 440 10.69 1.44 15.85
C CYS A 440 10.63 1.25 14.30
N GLU A 441 9.42 1.26 13.73
CA GLU A 441 9.21 1.26 12.28
C GLU A 441 8.72 2.65 11.83
N GLU A 442 9.31 3.21 10.77
CA GLU A 442 8.88 4.48 10.16
C GLU A 442 7.92 4.31 8.98
N THR A 443 7.37 3.10 8.77
CA THR A 443 6.37 2.82 7.72
C THR A 443 5.02 3.46 8.07
N LEU A 444 4.18 3.70 7.06
CA LEU A 444 2.81 4.23 7.17
C LEU A 444 2.65 5.66 7.73
N PHE A 445 3.64 6.21 8.45
CA PHE A 445 3.47 7.49 9.14
C PHE A 445 3.10 8.64 8.20
N GLU A 446 3.60 8.66 6.96
CA GLU A 446 3.20 9.67 5.99
C GLU A 446 1.67 9.68 5.77
N SER A 447 1.09 8.52 5.43
CA SER A 447 -0.36 8.39 5.20
C SER A 447 -1.18 8.73 6.45
N LEU A 448 -0.75 8.24 7.62
CA LEU A 448 -1.40 8.51 8.90
C LEU A 448 -1.40 10.01 9.25
N MET A 449 -0.27 10.67 8.96
CA MET A 449 -0.12 12.10 9.19
C MET A 449 -0.92 12.94 8.19
N GLN A 450 -0.99 12.52 6.92
CA GLN A 450 -1.82 13.18 5.91
C GLN A 450 -3.31 13.09 6.26
N ILE A 451 -3.79 11.94 6.74
CA ILE A 451 -5.16 11.79 7.26
C ILE A 451 -5.39 12.77 8.42
N THR A 452 -4.48 12.79 9.39
CA THR A 452 -4.56 13.68 10.56
C THR A 452 -4.64 15.14 10.15
N LEU A 453 -3.76 15.58 9.24
CA LEU A 453 -3.72 16.95 8.73
C LEU A 453 -4.98 17.32 7.98
N PHE A 454 -5.50 16.42 7.14
CA PHE A 454 -6.74 16.68 6.42
C PHE A 454 -7.90 16.94 7.39
N VAL A 455 -8.05 16.08 8.40
CA VAL A 455 -9.14 16.20 9.38
C VAL A 455 -8.98 17.48 10.20
N LEU A 456 -7.76 17.85 10.59
CA LEU A 456 -7.49 19.10 11.30
C LEU A 456 -7.82 20.35 10.47
N ASN A 457 -7.48 20.35 9.18
CA ASN A 457 -7.73 21.48 8.28
C ASN A 457 -9.21 21.64 7.90
N ASN A 458 -9.98 20.54 7.90
CA ASN A 458 -11.37 20.53 7.47
C ASN A 458 -12.39 20.52 8.62
N ASP A 459 -11.97 20.61 9.88
CA ASP A 459 -12.87 20.80 11.03
C ASP A 459 -13.42 22.23 11.08
N GLN A 460 -14.32 22.56 10.13
CA GLN A 460 -14.99 23.86 10.06
C GLN A 460 -15.87 24.14 11.30
N SER A 461 -16.25 23.09 12.03
CA SER A 461 -17.13 23.18 13.20
C SER A 461 -16.39 23.50 14.50
N GLY A 462 -15.09 23.25 14.55
CA GLY A 462 -14.27 23.30 15.76
C GLY A 462 -14.64 22.26 16.83
N LEU A 463 -15.58 21.35 16.53
CA LEU A 463 -16.08 20.33 17.46
C LEU A 463 -15.21 19.06 17.46
N MET A 464 -14.45 18.80 16.40
CA MET A 464 -13.56 17.64 16.32
C MET A 464 -12.23 17.91 17.00
N LYS A 465 -11.78 19.17 17.02
CA LYS A 465 -10.49 19.57 17.61
C LYS A 465 -10.26 19.06 19.06
N PRO A 466 -11.24 19.11 19.99
CA PRO A 466 -11.06 18.53 21.32
C PRO A 466 -10.84 17.01 21.31
N TYR A 467 -11.56 16.28 20.46
CA TYR A 467 -11.39 14.83 20.33
C TYR A 467 -10.04 14.47 19.69
N LEU A 468 -9.66 15.16 18.61
CA LEU A 468 -8.35 15.01 17.97
C LEU A 468 -7.23 15.28 18.98
N PHE A 469 -7.43 16.28 19.83
CA PHE A 469 -6.47 16.62 20.88
C PHE A 469 -6.32 15.49 21.89
N GLU A 470 -7.43 14.98 22.42
CA GLU A 470 -7.43 13.88 23.39
C GLU A 470 -6.81 12.60 22.81
N GLN A 471 -7.06 12.31 21.54
CA GLN A 471 -6.59 11.07 20.92
C GLN A 471 -5.17 11.15 20.37
N LEU A 472 -4.74 12.29 19.81
CA LEU A 472 -3.52 12.37 19.01
C LEU A 472 -2.38 13.18 19.63
N LEU A 473 -2.60 14.03 20.65
CA LEU A 473 -1.51 14.87 21.17
C LEU A 473 -0.30 14.06 21.63
N ASP A 474 -0.53 13.09 22.52
CA ASP A 474 0.55 12.27 23.07
C ASP A 474 1.23 11.37 22.01
N PRO A 475 0.47 10.64 21.14
CA PRO A 475 1.07 9.92 20.01
C PRO A 475 1.91 10.80 19.09
N LEU A 476 1.44 12.02 18.76
CA LEU A 476 2.19 12.95 17.90
C LEU A 476 3.46 13.47 18.59
N ILE A 477 3.43 13.73 19.90
CA ILE A 477 4.61 14.09 20.67
C ILE A 477 5.65 12.94 20.64
N ARG A 478 5.21 11.70 20.89
CA ARG A 478 6.09 10.53 20.83
C ARG A 478 6.67 10.33 19.42
N LEU A 479 5.83 10.48 18.39
CA LEU A 479 6.24 10.40 16.99
C LEU A 479 7.27 11.46 16.62
N GLY A 480 7.06 12.72 16.99
CA GLY A 480 7.96 13.83 16.67
C GLY A 480 9.35 13.71 17.30
N ASN A 481 9.45 12.99 18.43
CA ASN A 481 10.73 12.65 19.07
C ASN A 481 11.43 11.46 18.42
N TYR A 482 10.65 10.48 17.97
CA TYR A 482 11.16 9.26 17.38
C TYR A 482 11.68 9.46 15.95
N VAL A 483 10.84 10.04 15.08
CA VAL A 483 11.09 10.12 13.63
C VAL A 483 12.29 11.00 13.30
N GLN A 484 13.15 10.50 12.42
CA GLN A 484 14.30 11.25 11.90
C GLN A 484 14.12 11.71 10.45
N LEU A 485 13.26 11.05 9.66
CA LEU A 485 12.98 11.45 8.29
C LEU A 485 12.35 12.86 8.24
N PRO A 486 12.97 13.83 7.53
CA PRO A 486 12.50 15.22 7.50
C PRO A 486 11.06 15.39 7.01
N GLU A 487 10.63 14.59 6.05
CA GLU A 487 9.32 14.66 5.40
C GLU A 487 8.21 14.28 6.38
N ILE A 488 8.36 13.15 7.08
CA ILE A 488 7.40 12.71 8.10
C ILE A 488 7.43 13.67 9.30
N LYS A 489 8.62 14.12 9.71
CA LYS A 489 8.76 15.08 10.81
C LYS A 489 8.11 16.41 10.48
N GLN A 490 8.15 16.86 9.22
CA GLN A 490 7.45 18.04 8.75
C GLN A 490 5.94 17.90 8.93
N LEU A 491 5.35 16.79 8.48
CA LEU A 491 3.92 16.53 8.64
C LEU A 491 3.50 16.48 10.13
N CYS A 492 4.32 15.87 10.97
CA CYS A 492 4.11 15.83 12.42
C CYS A 492 4.14 17.24 13.05
N VAL A 493 5.13 18.07 12.69
CA VAL A 493 5.22 19.48 13.15
C VAL A 493 3.99 20.28 12.69
N MET A 494 3.55 20.09 11.45
CA MET A 494 2.34 20.76 10.94
C MET A 494 1.10 20.35 11.75
N ALA A 495 0.94 19.06 12.04
CA ALA A 495 -0.21 18.55 12.77
C ALA A 495 -0.21 19.03 14.22
N LEU A 496 0.95 18.98 14.89
CA LEU A 496 1.12 19.56 16.23
C LEU A 496 0.80 21.06 16.23
N THR A 497 1.29 21.81 15.24
CA THR A 497 1.00 23.24 15.13
C THR A 497 -0.49 23.51 14.98
N LEU A 498 -1.18 22.81 14.08
CA LEU A 498 -2.62 22.98 13.86
C LEU A 498 -3.45 22.54 15.07
N LEU A 499 -3.05 21.46 15.72
CA LEU A 499 -3.73 20.94 16.90
C LEU A 499 -3.62 21.91 18.08
N LEU A 500 -2.45 22.55 18.23
CA LEU A 500 -2.10 23.41 19.34
C LEU A 500 -2.35 24.91 19.08
N SER A 501 -2.51 25.36 17.83
CA SER A 501 -2.84 26.74 17.49
C SER A 501 -4.28 27.06 17.93
N THR A 502 -4.45 28.07 18.78
CA THR A 502 -5.69 28.26 19.57
C THR A 502 -6.70 29.23 18.96
N GLU A 503 -7.97 28.79 18.91
CA GLU A 503 -9.14 29.65 19.20
C GLU A 503 -10.06 29.08 20.31
N SER A 504 -9.97 27.80 20.69
CA SER A 504 -10.85 27.21 21.72
C SER A 504 -10.25 27.23 23.14
N SER A 505 -11.07 27.52 24.14
CA SER A 505 -10.66 27.68 25.55
C SER A 505 -10.27 26.37 26.24
N HIS A 506 -10.67 25.20 25.72
CA HIS A 506 -10.35 23.89 26.29
C HIS A 506 -8.91 23.44 26.00
N SER A 507 -8.39 23.65 24.79
CA SER A 507 -7.01 23.29 24.43
C SER A 507 -5.98 24.09 25.23
N LYS A 508 -6.30 25.34 25.59
CA LYS A 508 -5.49 26.19 26.47
C LYS A 508 -5.26 25.59 27.87
N SER A 509 -6.20 24.81 28.40
CA SER A 509 -6.11 24.26 29.78
C SER A 509 -5.29 22.97 29.91
N ILE A 510 -4.95 22.34 28.79
CA ILE A 510 -4.19 21.07 28.77
C ILE A 510 -2.79 21.27 28.17
N LEU A 511 -2.62 22.23 27.24
CA LEU A 511 -1.30 22.78 26.90
C LEU A 511 -0.55 23.29 28.13
N THR A 512 -1.23 23.67 29.21
CA THR A 512 -0.60 24.20 30.43
C THR A 512 0.18 23.18 31.26
N THR A 513 0.27 21.90 30.89
CA THR A 513 1.26 21.03 31.54
C THR A 513 2.66 21.45 31.07
N PRO A 514 3.55 21.92 31.97
CA PRO A 514 4.87 22.42 31.57
C PRO A 514 5.69 21.38 30.78
N GLU A 515 5.48 20.10 31.08
CA GLU A 515 6.12 18.96 30.43
C GLU A 515 5.80 18.88 28.93
N ASN A 516 4.52 18.98 28.53
CA ASN A 516 4.14 18.90 27.12
C ASN A 516 4.70 20.08 26.31
N ILE A 517 4.64 21.30 26.87
CA ILE A 517 5.22 22.48 26.22
C ILE A 517 6.73 22.32 26.05
N HIS A 518 7.41 21.78 27.06
CA HIS A 518 8.85 21.57 27.03
C HIS A 518 9.24 20.60 25.91
N VAL A 519 8.55 19.47 25.81
CA VAL A 519 8.82 18.46 24.78
C VAL A 519 8.48 18.99 23.38
N VAL A 520 7.34 19.67 23.20
CA VAL A 520 7.00 20.30 21.91
C VAL A 520 8.05 21.34 21.52
N SER A 521 8.55 22.12 22.48
CA SER A 521 9.64 23.08 22.23
C SER A 521 10.89 22.37 21.73
N GLU A 522 11.27 21.23 22.33
CA GLU A 522 12.43 20.43 21.89
C GLU A 522 12.25 19.86 20.49
N ILE A 523 11.06 19.36 20.16
CA ILE A 523 10.73 18.87 18.81
C ILE A 523 10.95 20.00 17.80
N LEU A 524 10.37 21.19 18.02
CA LEU A 524 10.53 22.35 17.14
C LEU A 524 11.99 22.81 17.02
N ILE A 525 12.73 22.87 18.13
CA ILE A 525 14.17 23.19 18.13
C ILE A 525 14.95 22.17 17.29
N SER A 526 14.65 20.87 17.45
CA SER A 526 15.33 19.81 16.69
C SER A 526 15.04 19.92 15.19
N SER A 527 13.80 20.24 14.82
CA SER A 527 13.38 20.47 13.43
C SER A 527 14.10 21.66 12.80
N CYS A 528 14.30 22.75 13.56
CA CYS A 528 15.08 23.92 13.13
C CYS A 528 16.57 23.59 12.85
N LYS A 529 17.09 22.46 13.36
CA LYS A 529 18.47 22.02 13.16
C LYS A 529 18.64 20.98 12.04
N SER A 530 17.56 20.59 11.36
CA SER A 530 17.56 19.51 10.36
C SER A 530 18.33 19.81 9.08
N GLY A 531 18.51 21.09 8.73
CA GLY A 531 19.05 21.50 7.43
C GLY A 531 18.05 21.40 6.26
N ASN A 532 16.81 20.95 6.50
CA ASN A 532 15.73 20.97 5.52
C ASN A 532 14.93 22.29 5.67
N LEU A 533 14.90 23.12 4.62
CA LEU A 533 14.31 24.45 4.68
C LEU A 533 12.81 24.44 4.99
N LEU A 534 12.04 23.50 4.42
CA LEU A 534 10.61 23.41 4.66
C LEU A 534 10.30 22.98 6.09
N LEU A 535 11.01 21.97 6.60
CA LEU A 535 10.88 21.55 7.99
C LEU A 535 11.23 22.70 8.95
N ILE A 536 12.29 23.46 8.66
CA ILE A 536 12.65 24.66 9.45
C ILE A 536 11.54 25.71 9.37
N ALA A 537 11.00 26.01 8.19
CA ALA A 537 9.93 26.99 8.01
C ALA A 537 8.66 26.61 8.79
N HIS A 538 8.23 25.34 8.71
CA HIS A 538 7.11 24.84 9.49
C HIS A 538 7.37 24.88 10.99
N ALA A 539 8.59 24.57 11.44
CA ALA A 539 8.95 24.67 12.86
C ALA A 539 8.92 26.12 13.37
N ILE A 540 9.41 27.07 12.56
CA ILE A 540 9.32 28.51 12.84
C ILE A 540 7.87 28.96 12.94
N ASN A 541 7.03 28.57 11.98
CA ASN A 541 5.60 28.89 12.02
C ASN A 541 4.92 28.25 13.25
N GLY A 542 5.31 27.03 13.63
CA GLY A 542 4.89 26.39 14.87
C GLY A 542 5.23 27.22 16.11
N PHE A 543 6.41 27.85 16.15
CA PHE A 543 6.74 28.79 17.22
C PHE A 543 5.85 30.03 17.21
N PHE A 544 5.56 30.59 16.04
CA PHE A 544 4.68 31.76 15.93
C PHE A 544 3.27 31.46 16.45
N ASP A 545 2.71 30.33 16.03
CA ASP A 545 1.32 29.99 16.32
C ASP A 545 1.14 29.55 17.78
N ILE A 546 1.96 28.61 18.25
CA ILE A 546 1.84 28.01 19.59
C ILE A 546 2.27 29.01 20.66
N PHE A 547 3.40 29.69 20.45
CA PHE A 547 4.02 30.53 21.48
C PHE A 547 3.64 32.00 21.34
N SER A 548 2.65 32.38 20.53
CA SER A 548 2.16 33.76 20.47
C SER A 548 1.71 34.30 21.83
N GLU A 549 1.16 33.45 22.70
CA GLU A 549 0.65 33.82 24.03
C GLU A 549 1.73 33.86 25.11
N ALA A 550 1.53 34.67 26.15
CA ALA A 550 2.48 34.84 27.25
C ALA A 550 2.60 33.61 28.16
N ASN A 551 1.61 32.71 28.17
CA ASN A 551 1.56 31.55 29.05
C ASN A 551 2.70 30.54 28.82
N TYR A 552 3.34 30.57 27.65
CA TYR A 552 4.39 29.63 27.24
C TYR A 552 5.79 30.23 27.27
N ASN A 553 5.91 31.50 27.68
CA ASN A 553 7.16 32.25 27.68
C ASN A 553 8.25 31.60 28.55
N GLN A 554 7.88 30.93 29.64
CA GLN A 554 8.84 30.23 30.51
C GLN A 554 9.67 29.19 29.73
N SER A 555 9.04 28.40 28.86
CA SER A 555 9.75 27.39 28.05
C SER A 555 10.73 28.03 27.06
N LEU A 556 10.33 29.14 26.43
CA LEU A 556 11.20 29.88 25.50
C LEU A 556 12.47 30.39 26.19
N VAL A 557 12.35 30.87 27.44
CA VAL A 557 13.46 31.36 28.25
C VAL A 557 14.35 30.20 28.70
N GLU A 558 13.78 29.14 29.29
CA GLU A 558 14.53 28.00 29.80
C GLU A 558 15.36 27.30 28.71
N LYS A 559 14.81 27.24 27.48
CA LYS A 559 15.46 26.62 26.32
C LYS A 559 16.29 27.58 25.47
N GLN A 560 16.40 28.85 25.84
CA GLN A 560 17.17 29.86 25.09
C GLN A 560 16.73 30.00 23.61
N VAL A 561 15.43 29.79 23.34
CA VAL A 561 14.90 29.67 21.98
C VAL A 561 15.14 30.95 21.19
N LEU A 562 14.89 32.11 21.80
CA LEU A 562 15.05 33.41 21.13
C LEU A 562 16.51 33.71 20.77
N GLU A 563 17.45 33.36 21.64
CA GLU A 563 18.89 33.53 21.36
C GLU A 563 19.33 32.61 20.23
N MET A 564 18.84 31.36 20.22
CA MET A 564 19.10 30.41 19.14
C MET A 564 18.53 30.88 17.81
N MET A 565 17.29 31.39 17.78
CA MET A 565 16.68 31.95 16.57
C MET A 565 17.48 33.14 16.02
N ARG A 566 17.89 34.06 16.91
CA ARG A 566 18.70 35.23 16.53
C ARG A 566 20.07 34.82 15.98
N ALA A 567 20.73 33.82 16.59
CA ALA A 567 22.01 33.31 16.11
C ALA A 567 21.88 32.56 14.76
N GLY A 568 20.76 31.86 14.54
CA GLY A 568 20.52 31.05 13.34
C GLY A 568 20.06 31.83 12.10
N LEU A 569 19.55 33.07 12.27
CA LEU A 569 18.93 33.85 11.19
C LEU A 569 19.80 33.98 9.93
N SER A 570 21.06 34.37 10.08
CA SER A 570 21.96 34.54 8.92
C SER A 570 22.25 33.23 8.18
N ALA A 571 22.36 32.12 8.92
CA ALA A 571 22.55 30.80 8.31
C ALA A 571 21.30 30.35 7.55
N LEU A 572 20.11 30.66 8.07
CA LEU A 572 18.84 30.34 7.44
C LEU A 572 18.60 31.14 6.15
N GLU A 573 18.93 32.43 6.14
CA GLU A 573 18.89 33.26 4.93
C GLU A 573 19.82 32.70 3.84
N GLN A 574 21.02 32.25 4.21
CA GLN A 574 21.95 31.60 3.28
C GLN A 574 21.39 30.29 2.74
N LEU A 575 20.80 29.46 3.59
CA LEU A 575 20.17 28.19 3.19
C LEU A 575 19.05 28.44 2.16
N TYR A 576 18.19 29.42 2.41
CA TYR A 576 17.14 29.83 1.47
C TYR A 576 17.71 30.23 0.10
N VAL A 577 18.76 31.05 0.07
CA VAL A 577 19.41 31.46 -1.19
C VAL A 577 20.03 30.27 -1.92
N GLN A 578 20.60 29.31 -1.20
CA GLN A 578 21.18 28.11 -1.79
C GLN A 578 20.11 27.22 -2.41
N GLN A 579 19.03 26.94 -1.69
CA GLN A 579 17.98 26.02 -2.14
C GLN A 579 17.07 26.62 -3.21
N SER A 580 16.82 27.94 -3.19
CA SER A 580 16.11 28.61 -4.30
C SER A 580 16.86 28.52 -5.63
N LYS A 581 18.20 28.55 -5.60
CA LYS A 581 19.04 28.35 -6.80
C LYS A 581 19.05 26.91 -7.28
N ALA A 582 18.95 25.96 -6.37
CA ALA A 582 18.91 24.53 -6.68
C ALA A 582 17.58 24.09 -7.31
N LYS A 583 16.53 24.92 -7.27
CA LYS A 583 15.18 24.63 -7.81
C LYS A 583 14.58 23.31 -7.28
N ILE A 584 14.87 22.98 -6.03
CA ILE A 584 14.38 21.76 -5.38
C ILE A 584 12.90 21.91 -4.97
N TYR A 585 12.45 23.13 -4.66
CA TYR A 585 11.10 23.41 -4.16
C TYR A 585 10.27 24.20 -5.17
N SER A 586 8.94 24.04 -5.05
CA SER A 586 7.96 24.83 -5.79
C SER A 586 7.98 26.31 -5.40
N LYS A 587 7.36 27.16 -6.23
CA LYS A 587 7.25 28.60 -5.95
C LYS A 587 6.50 28.89 -4.65
N ASN A 588 5.47 28.09 -4.34
CA ASN A 588 4.64 28.28 -3.15
C ASN A 588 5.39 27.89 -1.88
N GLU A 589 6.14 26.78 -1.92
CA GLU A 589 7.01 26.34 -0.83
C GLU A 589 8.11 27.35 -0.53
N LEU A 590 8.77 27.89 -1.56
CA LEU A 590 9.77 28.95 -1.37
C LEU A 590 9.15 30.22 -0.82
N LYS A 591 7.94 30.58 -1.26
CA LYS A 591 7.22 31.74 -0.73
C LYS A 591 6.91 31.56 0.77
N PHE A 592 6.37 30.41 1.15
CA PHE A 592 6.09 30.09 2.56
C PHE A 592 7.35 30.12 3.43
N ALA A 593 8.45 29.52 2.97
CA ALA A 593 9.72 29.56 3.67
C ALA A 593 10.25 31.00 3.82
N LYS A 594 10.15 31.80 2.76
CA LYS A 594 10.57 33.20 2.79
C LYS A 594 9.76 34.02 3.79
N GLU A 595 8.44 33.89 3.79
CA GLU A 595 7.55 34.60 4.72
C GLU A 595 7.86 34.23 6.18
N SER A 596 8.12 32.94 6.45
CA SER A 596 8.51 32.46 7.78
C SER A 596 9.82 33.10 8.26
N ILE A 597 10.80 33.25 7.37
CA ILE A 597 12.10 33.88 7.67
C ILE A 597 11.94 35.39 7.89
N GLU A 598 11.19 36.08 7.03
CA GLU A 598 10.98 37.53 7.11
C GLU A 598 10.22 37.94 8.39
N ASN A 599 9.34 37.08 8.90
CA ASN A 599 8.60 37.32 10.14
C ASN A 599 9.41 37.05 11.42
N LEU A 600 10.49 36.28 11.33
CA LEU A 600 11.28 35.84 12.49
C LEU A 600 11.85 36.99 13.34
N PRO A 601 12.45 38.06 12.77
CA PRO A 601 12.94 39.19 13.56
C PRO A 601 11.82 39.88 14.35
N SER A 602 10.66 40.09 13.72
CA SER A 602 9.50 40.74 14.34
C SER A 602 8.95 39.91 15.51
N PHE A 603 8.91 38.59 15.37
CA PHE A 603 8.51 37.69 16.46
C PHE A 603 9.49 37.74 17.64
N ILE A 604 10.80 37.70 17.36
CA ILE A 604 11.84 37.79 18.40
C ILE A 604 11.68 39.10 19.17
N ASP A 605 11.58 40.24 18.47
CA ASP A 605 11.47 41.55 19.10
C ASP A 605 10.17 41.70 19.91
N TYR A 606 9.06 41.17 19.39
CA TYR A 606 7.80 41.10 20.11
C TYR A 606 7.96 40.35 21.44
N LYS A 607 8.58 39.17 21.41
CA LYS A 607 8.74 38.30 22.58
C LYS A 607 9.75 38.80 23.61
N VAL A 608 10.87 39.37 23.15
CA VAL A 608 11.83 40.04 24.04
C VAL A 608 11.14 41.18 24.79
N LYS A 609 10.33 41.98 24.10
CA LYS A 609 9.58 43.09 24.71
C LYS A 609 8.50 42.61 25.67
N GLU A 610 7.73 41.59 25.29
CA GLU A 610 6.67 41.02 26.13
C GLU A 610 7.24 40.43 27.43
N MET A 611 8.40 39.76 27.37
CA MET A 611 9.05 39.15 28.53
C MET A 611 9.96 40.08 29.34
N GLY A 612 10.24 41.29 28.84
CA GLY A 612 11.15 42.23 29.50
C GLY A 612 12.61 41.76 29.53
N LEU A 613 13.02 40.95 28.55
CA LEU A 613 14.40 40.47 28.41
C LEU A 613 15.25 41.59 27.80
N GLN A 614 16.48 41.77 28.28
CA GLN A 614 17.42 42.82 27.84
C GLN A 614 18.47 42.29 26.88
#